data_AF-A0A7V8CXF4-F1
#
_entry.id   AF-A0A7V8CXF4-F1
#
_cell.length_a   1.000
_cell.length_b   1.000
_cell.length_c   1.000
_cell.angle_alpha   90.00
_cell.angle_beta   90.00
_cell.angle_gamma   90.00
#
_symmetry.space_group_name_H-M   'P 1'
#
loop_
_entity.id
_entity.type
_entity.pdbx_description
1 polymer ?
#
loop_
_entity_poly.entity_id
_entity_poly.type
_entity_poly.pdbx_seq_one_letter_code
_entity_poly.pdbx_strand_id
1 'polypeptide(L)'
;MSQQTQPPISRLHELGSFLRTRRARTTPEDVGMPRGARRKTPGLRRAEVAQLVGVSVDWYTWLEQGRPIRPSTQILERLAQALRMSADERTHLFLLAQQQPPPTQEQQDEAITPALQRFIDGFADRPAFVSGRRWDTLAWNDAGCALFGEYQQRRGRERNTIWNIFTQPASRQFIVGWEEDARMLLAQFRTSCARHPDDAQLAALVRDLQERSPEFRTWWPDHEVRGGQEGRKLIDHPDAGYMAFERLTFQVFDTPDLKVTVYTPLGEHDTPRKLAQLIEQRRQRTGGPAPQEHSPTPSLGGDTVGLWLAACCARAEGAWTANSAAMASYRRWCAESGSAPRSPKALAQALAAHGFTIGVNRRVVDELGRRRMTRGVRGLVIS
;
A
#
# COMPACT_ATOMS: atom_id res chain seq x y z
N MET A 1 29.51 29.93 24.17
CA MET A 1 28.53 29.41 23.20
C MET A 1 27.75 28.31 23.90
N SER A 2 26.61 28.65 24.48
CA SER A 2 25.77 27.69 25.20
C SER A 2 25.02 26.84 24.17
N GLN A 3 25.36 25.56 24.10
CA GLN A 3 24.59 24.58 23.32
C GLN A 3 23.24 24.40 24.02
N GLN A 4 22.17 24.92 23.40
CA GLN A 4 20.80 24.56 23.75
C GLN A 4 20.58 23.10 23.34
N THR A 5 20.73 22.19 24.30
CA THR A 5 20.24 20.82 24.14
C THR A 5 18.71 20.90 24.03
N GLN A 6 18.17 20.71 22.84
CA GLN A 6 16.73 20.51 22.67
C GLN A 6 16.31 19.34 23.57
N PRO A 7 15.32 19.51 24.45
CA PRO A 7 14.84 18.39 25.25
C PRO A 7 14.28 17.32 24.29
N PRO A 8 14.39 16.03 24.65
CA PRO A 8 13.80 14.96 23.85
C PRO A 8 12.32 15.27 23.63
N ILE A 9 11.81 15.06 22.40
CA ILE A 9 10.41 15.27 22.06
C ILE A 9 9.57 14.39 22.99
N SER A 10 9.08 14.98 24.08
CA SER A 10 8.20 14.29 25.01
C SER A 10 6.83 14.19 24.35
N ARG A 11 6.38 12.96 24.09
CA ARG A 11 5.05 12.65 23.54
C ARG A 11 3.93 13.47 24.22
N LEU A 12 4.01 13.67 25.53
CA LEU A 12 3.01 14.45 26.29
C LEU A 12 3.08 15.95 25.97
N HIS A 13 4.28 16.48 25.73
CA HIS A 13 4.45 17.85 25.27
C HIS A 13 3.94 18.02 23.84
N GLU A 14 4.14 17.03 22.99
CA GLU A 14 3.56 16.97 21.64
C GLU A 14 2.03 16.91 21.68
N LEU A 15 1.44 16.07 22.54
CA LEU A 15 0.00 16.03 22.81
C LEU A 15 -0.55 17.41 23.21
N GLY A 16 0.12 18.08 24.15
CA GLY A 16 -0.28 19.40 24.60
C GLY A 16 -0.18 20.47 23.51
N SER A 17 0.87 20.42 22.69
CA SER A 17 1.05 21.29 21.52
C SER A 17 -0.02 21.05 20.47
N PHE A 18 -0.31 19.78 20.15
CA PHE A 18 -1.33 19.37 19.20
C PHE A 18 -2.72 19.89 19.61
N LEU A 19 -3.13 19.67 20.87
CA LEU A 19 -4.40 20.16 21.40
C LEU A 19 -4.50 21.69 21.36
N ARG A 20 -3.41 22.40 21.64
CA ARG A 20 -3.36 23.86 21.56
C ARG A 20 -3.58 24.36 20.13
N THR A 21 -2.97 23.71 19.13
CA THR A 21 -3.18 24.03 17.71
C THR A 21 -4.61 23.74 17.28
N ARG A 22 -5.20 22.60 17.70
CA ARG A 22 -6.61 22.27 17.39
C ARG A 22 -7.55 23.31 17.99
N ARG A 23 -7.40 23.60 19.28
CA ARG A 23 -8.17 24.63 19.99
C ARG A 23 -8.08 26.02 19.34
N ALA A 24 -6.91 26.41 18.86
CA ALA A 24 -6.72 27.70 18.20
C ALA A 24 -7.41 27.80 16.83
N ARG A 25 -7.68 26.67 16.16
CA ARG A 25 -8.32 26.59 14.85
C ARG A 25 -9.85 26.46 14.92
N THR A 26 -10.38 25.79 15.94
CA THR A 26 -11.83 25.65 16.14
C THR A 26 -12.42 26.96 16.66
N THR A 27 -13.43 27.50 15.98
CA THR A 27 -14.14 28.71 16.43
C THR A 27 -15.31 28.35 17.36
N PRO A 28 -15.79 29.28 18.20
CA PRO A 28 -16.98 29.06 19.02
C PRO A 28 -18.21 28.69 18.20
N GLU A 29 -18.39 29.33 17.05
CA GLU A 29 -19.53 29.10 16.16
C GLU A 29 -19.52 27.66 15.62
N ASP A 30 -18.34 27.10 15.34
CA ASP A 30 -18.20 25.73 14.84
C ASP A 30 -18.78 24.68 15.79
N VAL A 31 -18.89 25.03 17.08
CA VAL A 31 -19.37 24.16 18.17
C VAL A 31 -20.65 24.68 18.82
N GLY A 32 -21.35 25.62 18.16
CA GLY A 32 -22.63 26.14 18.63
C GLY A 32 -22.54 27.09 19.82
N MET A 33 -21.36 27.64 20.12
CA MET A 33 -21.15 28.62 21.19
C MET A 33 -21.18 30.06 20.63
N PRO A 34 -21.72 31.03 21.38
CA PRO A 34 -21.66 32.43 20.99
C PRO A 34 -20.23 32.99 21.11
N ARG A 35 -19.82 33.85 20.15
CA ARG A 35 -18.49 34.52 20.16
C ARG A 35 -18.15 35.23 21.47
N GLY A 36 -19.16 35.81 22.12
CA GLY A 36 -19.01 36.74 23.25
C GLY A 36 -18.43 38.09 22.82
N ALA A 37 -18.57 39.12 23.67
CA ALA A 37 -18.05 40.46 23.38
C ALA A 37 -16.54 40.58 23.66
N ARG A 38 -15.79 41.24 22.75
CA ARG A 38 -14.35 41.58 22.84
C ARG A 38 -13.39 40.37 23.07
N ARG A 39 -13.20 39.56 22.02
CA ARG A 39 -12.21 38.46 22.01
C ARG A 39 -10.86 38.89 21.44
N LYS A 40 -9.77 38.52 22.12
CA LYS A 40 -8.38 38.61 21.61
C LYS A 40 -7.88 37.32 20.95
N THR A 41 -8.53 36.18 21.20
CA THR A 41 -8.14 34.87 20.64
C THR A 41 -9.21 34.40 19.67
N PRO A 42 -8.87 34.09 18.41
CA PRO A 42 -9.85 33.68 17.40
C PRO A 42 -10.48 32.31 17.70
N GLY A 43 -9.69 31.32 18.14
CA GLY A 43 -10.19 29.99 18.49
C GLY A 43 -10.75 29.85 19.92
N LEU A 44 -11.16 28.63 20.30
CA LEU A 44 -11.73 28.31 21.60
C LEU A 44 -10.80 28.63 22.78
N ARG A 45 -11.37 29.02 23.93
CA ARG A 45 -10.67 29.19 25.21
C ARG A 45 -10.58 27.84 25.94
N ARG A 46 -9.64 27.71 26.88
CA ARG A 46 -9.50 26.50 27.70
C ARG A 46 -10.79 26.15 28.45
N ALA A 47 -11.45 27.17 29.01
CA ALA A 47 -12.71 26.98 29.73
C ALA A 47 -13.84 26.46 28.84
N GLU A 48 -13.87 26.87 27.56
CA GLU A 48 -14.89 26.44 26.61
C GLU A 48 -14.68 24.99 26.18
N VAL A 49 -13.43 24.60 25.91
CA VAL A 49 -13.11 23.18 25.64
C VAL A 49 -13.42 22.32 26.87
N ALA A 50 -13.03 22.78 28.06
CA ALA A 50 -13.32 22.08 29.30
C ALA A 50 -14.84 21.89 29.52
N GLN A 51 -15.65 22.90 29.21
CA GLN A 51 -17.11 22.82 29.24
C GLN A 51 -17.66 21.80 28.23
N LEU A 52 -17.23 21.84 26.97
CA LEU A 52 -17.68 20.89 25.93
C LEU A 52 -17.34 19.44 26.30
N VAL A 53 -16.13 19.24 26.84
CA VAL A 53 -15.60 17.92 27.21
C VAL A 53 -16.06 17.47 28.60
N GLY A 54 -16.68 18.35 29.39
CA GLY A 54 -17.16 18.03 30.74
C GLY A 54 -16.04 17.71 31.73
N VAL A 55 -14.93 18.46 31.67
CA VAL A 55 -13.77 18.35 32.59
C VAL A 55 -13.51 19.71 33.24
N SER A 56 -12.69 19.75 34.31
CA SER A 56 -12.29 21.03 34.88
C SER A 56 -11.32 21.79 33.97
N VAL A 57 -11.32 23.11 34.08
CA VAL A 57 -10.41 23.99 33.32
C VAL A 57 -8.94 23.68 33.65
N ASP A 58 -8.65 23.39 34.92
CA ASP A 58 -7.31 23.04 35.39
C ASP A 58 -6.85 21.71 34.81
N TRP A 59 -7.73 20.71 34.74
CA TRP A 59 -7.42 19.41 34.15
C TRP A 59 -7.07 19.56 32.66
N TYR A 60 -7.85 20.33 31.89
CA TYR A 60 -7.54 20.59 30.49
C TYR A 60 -6.25 21.42 30.32
N THR A 61 -5.98 22.33 31.27
CA THR A 61 -4.73 23.10 31.28
C THR A 61 -3.51 22.20 31.52
N TRP A 62 -3.59 21.24 32.44
CA TRP A 62 -2.53 20.25 32.67
C TRP A 62 -2.30 19.36 31.46
N LEU A 63 -3.36 18.99 30.74
CA LEU A 63 -3.26 18.24 29.49
C LEU A 63 -2.49 19.03 28.43
N GLU A 64 -2.83 20.31 28.22
CA GLU A 64 -2.11 21.18 27.27
C GLU A 64 -0.65 21.48 27.69
N GLN A 65 -0.32 21.35 28.98
CA GLN A 65 1.04 21.51 29.49
C GLN A 65 1.89 20.24 29.33
N GLY A 66 1.30 19.12 28.91
CA GLY A 66 2.00 17.84 28.80
C GLY A 66 2.35 17.22 30.15
N ARG A 67 1.56 17.50 31.21
CA ARG A 67 1.73 16.81 32.50
C ARG A 67 1.39 15.32 32.35
N PRO A 68 1.96 14.45 33.20
CA PRO A 68 1.76 12.99 33.13
C PRO A 68 0.37 12.57 33.67
N ILE A 69 -0.69 13.06 33.04
CA ILE A 69 -2.07 12.65 33.28
C ILE A 69 -2.51 11.70 32.16
N ARG A 70 -3.30 10.68 32.50
CA ARG A 70 -3.79 9.68 31.53
C ARG A 70 -5.26 9.94 31.22
N PRO A 71 -5.59 10.56 30.08
CA PRO A 71 -6.99 10.74 29.68
C PRO A 71 -7.63 9.40 29.30
N SER A 72 -8.86 9.17 29.74
CA SER A 72 -9.64 8.00 29.32
C SER A 72 -10.04 8.11 27.85
N THR A 73 -10.33 6.96 27.23
CA THR A 73 -10.85 6.87 25.85
C THR A 73 -12.07 7.77 25.65
N GLN A 74 -13.00 7.75 26.60
CA GLN A 74 -14.20 8.60 26.55
C GLN A 74 -13.85 10.10 26.51
N ILE A 75 -12.84 10.54 27.27
CA ILE A 75 -12.42 11.94 27.27
C ILE A 75 -11.74 12.30 25.93
N LEU A 76 -10.94 11.39 25.38
CA LEU A 76 -10.30 11.60 24.07
C LEU A 76 -11.33 11.70 22.93
N GLU A 77 -12.37 10.87 22.94
CA GLU A 77 -13.47 10.97 21.96
C GLU A 77 -14.20 12.31 22.08
N ARG A 78 -14.52 12.73 23.32
CA ARG A 78 -15.15 14.03 23.56
C ARG A 78 -14.26 15.19 23.11
N LEU A 79 -12.94 15.08 23.28
CA LEU A 79 -11.98 16.07 22.77
C LEU A 79 -11.95 16.11 21.24
N ALA A 80 -11.90 14.95 20.59
CA ALA A 80 -11.92 14.85 19.13
C ALA A 80 -13.20 15.48 18.56
N GLN A 81 -14.35 15.20 19.17
CA GLN A 81 -15.64 15.76 18.79
C GLN A 81 -15.72 17.28 19.07
N ALA A 82 -15.35 17.72 20.28
CA ALA A 82 -15.41 19.13 20.68
C ALA A 82 -14.47 20.01 19.85
N LEU A 83 -13.36 19.46 19.37
CA LEU A 83 -12.40 20.18 18.53
C LEU A 83 -12.59 19.93 17.03
N ARG A 84 -13.63 19.17 16.65
CA ARG A 84 -13.98 18.80 15.27
C ARG A 84 -12.80 18.22 14.49
N MET A 85 -12.07 17.33 15.13
CA MET A 85 -10.91 16.65 14.53
C MET A 85 -11.35 15.75 13.37
N SER A 86 -10.55 15.68 12.32
CA SER A 86 -10.70 14.65 11.28
C SER A 86 -10.41 13.25 11.84
N ALA A 87 -10.69 12.19 11.07
CA ALA A 87 -10.35 10.81 11.44
C ALA A 87 -8.85 10.62 11.71
N ASP A 88 -7.99 11.24 10.89
CA ASP A 88 -6.54 11.20 11.05
C ASP A 88 -6.08 11.95 12.31
N GLU A 89 -6.69 13.11 12.57
CA GLU A 89 -6.39 13.93 13.75
C GLU A 89 -6.84 13.24 15.05
N ARG A 90 -8.01 12.57 15.02
CA ARG A 90 -8.47 11.69 16.10
C ARG A 90 -7.49 10.54 16.31
N THR A 91 -7.01 9.90 15.25
CA THR A 91 -6.03 8.82 15.36
C THR A 91 -4.72 9.30 15.99
N HIS A 92 -4.23 10.45 15.54
CA HIS A 92 -3.03 11.07 16.08
C HIS A 92 -3.18 11.45 17.57
N LEU A 93 -4.34 12.00 17.97
CA LEU A 93 -4.65 12.29 19.37
C LEU A 93 -4.49 11.05 20.27
N PHE A 94 -5.03 9.92 19.82
CA PHE A 94 -5.01 8.66 20.56
C PHE A 94 -3.61 8.04 20.63
N LEU A 95 -2.84 8.08 19.54
CA LEU A 95 -1.44 7.65 19.55
C LEU A 95 -0.60 8.51 20.50
N LEU A 96 -0.80 9.83 20.49
CA LEU A 96 -0.11 10.75 21.41
C LEU A 96 -0.55 10.61 22.86
N ALA A 97 -1.78 10.17 23.15
CA ALA A 97 -2.29 10.06 24.53
C ALA A 97 -2.09 8.67 25.14
N GLN A 98 -2.46 7.62 24.41
CA GLN A 98 -2.55 6.24 24.89
C GLN A 98 -1.57 5.28 24.20
N GLN A 99 -0.85 5.72 23.15
CA GLN A 99 0.03 4.87 22.35
C GLN A 99 -0.72 3.72 21.65
N GLN A 100 -2.02 3.90 21.44
CA GLN A 100 -2.91 2.99 20.74
C GLN A 100 -3.84 3.82 19.87
N PRO A 101 -4.24 3.33 18.68
CA PRO A 101 -5.26 3.99 17.87
C PRO A 101 -6.60 4.04 18.62
N PRO A 102 -7.53 4.93 18.22
CA PRO A 102 -8.85 4.96 18.82
C PRO A 102 -9.58 3.64 18.61
N PRO A 103 -10.53 3.27 19.49
CA PRO A 103 -11.44 2.18 19.21
C PRO A 103 -12.13 2.43 17.86
N THR A 104 -12.08 1.46 16.96
CA THR A 104 -12.69 1.57 15.64
C THR A 104 -14.21 1.68 15.80
N GLN A 105 -14.78 2.88 15.64
CA GLN A 105 -16.22 3.06 15.49
C GLN A 105 -16.58 2.80 14.02
N GLU A 106 -17.47 1.83 13.82
CA GLU A 106 -17.93 1.30 12.53
C GLU A 106 -16.84 0.57 11.73
N GLN A 107 -16.97 -0.75 11.71
CA GLN A 107 -16.22 -1.64 10.84
C GLN A 107 -16.60 -1.34 9.39
N GLN A 108 -15.91 -0.39 8.74
CA GLN A 108 -16.02 -0.24 7.30
C GLN A 108 -15.66 -1.58 6.63
N ASP A 109 -16.44 -1.96 5.62
CA ASP A 109 -16.13 -3.13 4.81
C ASP A 109 -14.75 -2.95 4.16
N GLU A 110 -13.95 -4.00 4.21
CA GLU A 110 -12.60 -4.02 3.66
C GLU A 110 -12.68 -3.93 2.14
N ALA A 111 -12.57 -2.70 1.61
CA ALA A 111 -12.64 -2.45 0.18
C ALA A 111 -11.24 -2.46 -0.44
N ILE A 112 -11.08 -3.25 -1.51
CA ILE A 112 -9.85 -3.24 -2.31
C ILE A 112 -9.87 -2.02 -3.22
N THR A 113 -8.87 -1.16 -3.09
CA THR A 113 -8.75 0.00 -3.98
C THR A 113 -8.32 -0.46 -5.37
N PRO A 114 -8.73 0.23 -6.45
CA PRO A 114 -8.25 -0.08 -7.80
C PRO A 114 -6.73 0.01 -7.95
N ALA A 115 -6.07 0.86 -7.14
CA ALA A 115 -4.62 0.96 -7.12
C ALA A 115 -3.96 -0.30 -6.56
N LEU A 116 -4.51 -0.86 -5.47
CA LEU A 116 -4.02 -2.09 -4.87
C LEU A 116 -4.22 -3.30 -5.80
N GLN A 117 -5.36 -3.38 -6.49
CA GLN A 117 -5.59 -4.43 -7.50
C GLN A 117 -4.55 -4.33 -8.65
N ARG A 118 -4.36 -3.14 -9.23
CA ARG A 118 -3.34 -2.93 -10.28
C ARG A 118 -1.92 -3.27 -9.80
N PHE A 119 -1.61 -3.01 -8.54
CA PHE A 119 -0.32 -3.35 -7.96
C PHE A 119 -0.08 -4.86 -7.97
N ILE A 120 -1.05 -5.66 -7.49
CA ILE A 120 -0.91 -7.12 -7.49
C ILE A 120 -0.96 -7.72 -8.90
N ASP A 121 -1.72 -7.10 -9.82
CA ASP A 121 -1.77 -7.50 -11.23
C ASP A 121 -0.44 -7.28 -11.96
N GLY A 122 0.40 -6.36 -11.47
CA GLY A 122 1.75 -6.13 -11.99
C GLY A 122 2.70 -7.32 -11.83
N PHE A 123 2.38 -8.26 -10.94
CA PHE A 123 3.14 -9.49 -10.74
C PHE A 123 2.70 -10.60 -11.72
N ALA A 124 3.17 -10.52 -12.95
CA ALA A 124 2.77 -11.46 -14.01
C ALA A 124 3.16 -12.92 -13.75
N ASP A 125 4.28 -13.15 -13.06
CA ASP A 125 4.90 -14.45 -12.79
C ASP A 125 5.04 -14.77 -11.29
N ARG A 126 4.44 -13.96 -10.42
CA ARG A 126 4.47 -14.14 -8.96
C ARG A 126 3.04 -14.17 -8.43
N PRO A 127 2.57 -15.33 -7.93
CA PRO A 127 1.24 -15.44 -7.33
C PRO A 127 1.09 -14.44 -6.20
N ALA A 128 0.04 -13.62 -6.27
CA ALA A 128 -0.24 -12.60 -5.28
C ALA A 128 -1.72 -12.53 -4.94
N PHE A 129 -2.03 -12.28 -3.67
CA PHE A 129 -3.39 -12.05 -3.20
C PHE A 129 -3.42 -11.11 -2.02
N VAL A 130 -4.61 -10.54 -1.77
CA VAL A 130 -4.91 -9.70 -0.62
C VAL A 130 -5.88 -10.44 0.29
N SER A 131 -5.54 -10.51 1.57
CA SER A 131 -6.42 -11.01 2.62
C SER A 131 -6.85 -9.88 3.56
N GLY A 132 -8.09 -9.95 4.03
CA GLY A 132 -8.60 -9.04 5.06
C GLY A 132 -8.32 -9.49 6.48
N ARG A 133 -8.85 -8.75 7.47
CA ARG A 133 -8.71 -8.98 8.92
C ARG A 133 -9.15 -10.37 9.33
N ARG A 134 -10.19 -10.89 8.66
CA ARG A 134 -10.79 -12.21 8.89
C ARG A 134 -10.11 -13.34 8.12
N TRP A 135 -9.06 -13.04 7.36
CA TRP A 135 -8.35 -13.98 6.47
C TRP A 135 -9.17 -14.47 5.27
N ASP A 136 -10.21 -13.73 4.91
CA ASP A 136 -10.87 -13.89 3.62
C ASP A 136 -9.98 -13.34 2.51
N THR A 137 -9.84 -14.08 1.42
CA THR A 137 -9.14 -13.62 0.24
C THR A 137 -10.06 -12.66 -0.54
N LEU A 138 -9.66 -11.38 -0.59
CA LEU A 138 -10.47 -10.29 -1.13
C LEU A 138 -10.09 -9.90 -2.57
N ALA A 139 -8.82 -10.08 -2.92
CA ALA A 139 -8.28 -9.83 -4.25
C ALA A 139 -7.13 -10.79 -4.57
N TRP A 140 -6.87 -10.99 -5.86
CA TRP A 140 -5.87 -11.92 -6.38
C TRP A 140 -5.45 -11.50 -7.78
N ASN A 141 -4.29 -11.96 -8.23
CA ASN A 141 -3.84 -11.83 -9.60
C ASN A 141 -3.98 -13.16 -10.37
N ASP A 142 -3.65 -13.13 -11.67
CA ASP A 142 -3.79 -14.31 -12.53
C ASP A 142 -2.87 -15.47 -12.13
N ALA A 143 -1.64 -15.17 -11.71
CA ALA A 143 -0.70 -16.16 -11.19
C ALA A 143 -1.20 -16.80 -9.89
N GLY A 144 -1.86 -16.02 -9.04
CA GLY A 144 -2.54 -16.47 -7.82
C GLY A 144 -3.61 -17.50 -8.11
N CYS A 145 -4.47 -17.24 -9.09
CA CYS A 145 -5.50 -18.19 -9.50
C CYS A 145 -4.91 -19.44 -10.18
N ALA A 146 -3.85 -19.29 -10.95
CA ALA A 146 -3.16 -20.42 -11.58
C ALA A 146 -2.56 -21.37 -10.54
N LEU A 147 -2.02 -20.85 -9.43
CA LEU A 147 -1.38 -21.65 -8.39
C LEU A 147 -2.37 -22.21 -7.36
N PHE A 148 -3.33 -21.41 -6.89
CA PHE A 148 -4.21 -21.77 -5.76
C PHE A 148 -5.65 -22.09 -6.18
N GLY A 149 -5.98 -21.98 -7.47
CA GLY A 149 -7.30 -22.19 -8.03
C GLY A 149 -8.16 -20.92 -8.14
N GLU A 150 -9.33 -21.05 -8.78
CA GLU A 150 -10.20 -19.92 -9.13
C GLU A 150 -10.96 -19.35 -7.93
N TYR A 151 -10.40 -18.33 -7.29
CA TYR A 151 -11.01 -17.65 -6.14
C TYR A 151 -12.37 -17.00 -6.47
N GLN A 152 -12.60 -16.59 -7.71
CA GLN A 152 -13.87 -16.06 -8.21
C GLN A 152 -15.02 -17.05 -7.97
N GLN A 153 -14.76 -18.35 -8.15
CA GLN A 153 -15.76 -19.41 -8.07
C GLN A 153 -16.11 -19.77 -6.62
N ARG A 154 -15.20 -19.52 -5.68
CA ARG A 154 -15.38 -19.78 -4.26
C ARG A 154 -16.36 -18.77 -3.64
N ARG A 155 -17.19 -19.20 -2.69
CA ARG A 155 -18.13 -18.31 -1.97
C ARG A 155 -18.05 -18.52 -0.46
N GLY A 156 -18.35 -17.46 0.31
CA GLY A 156 -18.36 -17.50 1.76
C GLY A 156 -17.07 -18.07 2.36
N ARG A 157 -17.18 -19.07 3.24
CA ARG A 157 -16.06 -19.73 3.93
C ARG A 157 -15.00 -20.30 3.02
N GLU A 158 -15.34 -20.68 1.78
CA GLU A 158 -14.36 -21.23 0.83
C GLU A 158 -13.34 -20.18 0.37
N ARG A 159 -13.60 -18.88 0.55
CA ARG A 159 -12.59 -17.83 0.32
C ARG A 159 -11.67 -17.59 1.51
N ASN A 160 -11.98 -18.20 2.67
CA ASN A 160 -11.24 -17.99 3.90
C ASN A 160 -10.05 -18.95 3.99
N THR A 161 -8.85 -18.39 4.13
CA THR A 161 -7.61 -19.18 4.14
C THR A 161 -7.52 -20.10 5.35
N ILE A 162 -7.94 -19.62 6.53
CA ILE A 162 -7.93 -20.42 7.77
C ILE A 162 -8.98 -21.53 7.70
N TRP A 163 -10.15 -21.24 7.14
CA TRP A 163 -11.15 -22.28 6.89
C TRP A 163 -10.60 -23.38 5.99
N ASN A 164 -10.02 -23.01 4.85
CA ASN A 164 -9.56 -23.99 3.86
C ASN A 164 -8.46 -24.90 4.42
N ILE A 165 -7.46 -24.32 5.10
CA ILE A 165 -6.34 -25.12 5.60
C ILE A 165 -6.75 -26.16 6.65
N PHE A 166 -7.78 -25.87 7.46
CA PHE A 166 -8.23 -26.78 8.53
C PHE A 166 -9.38 -27.72 8.12
N THR A 167 -10.15 -27.37 7.08
CA THR A 167 -11.37 -28.13 6.71
C THR A 167 -11.29 -28.85 5.37
N GLN A 168 -10.42 -28.43 4.44
CA GLN A 168 -10.33 -29.05 3.12
C GLN A 168 -9.21 -30.10 3.08
N PRO A 169 -9.53 -31.39 2.81
CA PRO A 169 -8.51 -32.43 2.65
C PRO A 169 -7.48 -32.10 1.57
N ALA A 170 -7.90 -31.45 0.49
CA ALA A 170 -7.01 -31.01 -0.59
C ALA A 170 -5.91 -30.06 -0.10
N SER A 171 -6.15 -29.25 0.93
CA SER A 171 -5.13 -28.37 1.50
C SER A 171 -4.01 -29.14 2.21
N ARG A 172 -4.32 -30.31 2.80
CA ARG A 172 -3.31 -31.18 3.42
C ARG A 172 -2.42 -31.86 2.39
N GLN A 173 -2.96 -32.18 1.23
CA GLN A 173 -2.19 -32.76 0.12
C GLN A 173 -1.34 -31.69 -0.58
N PHE A 174 -1.91 -30.49 -0.75
CA PHE A 174 -1.27 -29.38 -1.46
C PHE A 174 -0.09 -28.77 -0.68
N ILE A 175 -0.15 -28.73 0.65
CA ILE A 175 0.88 -28.09 1.48
C ILE A 175 1.85 -29.15 2.01
N VAL A 176 3.11 -29.08 1.59
CA VAL A 176 4.15 -29.95 2.14
C VAL A 176 4.50 -29.47 3.55
N GLY A 177 4.43 -30.35 4.54
CA GLY A 177 4.59 -29.96 5.95
C GLY A 177 3.37 -29.21 6.51
N TRP A 178 2.16 -29.57 6.06
CA TRP A 178 0.89 -28.92 6.44
C TRP A 178 0.75 -28.56 7.92
N GLU A 179 1.13 -29.44 8.85
CA GLU A 179 0.98 -29.18 10.29
C GLU A 179 1.75 -27.95 10.76
N GLU A 180 2.98 -27.77 10.28
CA GLU A 180 3.83 -26.63 10.64
C GLU A 180 3.23 -25.32 10.12
N ASP A 181 2.82 -25.32 8.85
CA ASP A 181 2.17 -24.17 8.21
C ASP A 181 0.81 -23.83 8.85
N ALA A 182 0.01 -24.84 9.19
CA ALA A 182 -1.28 -24.67 9.82
C ALA A 182 -1.14 -24.09 11.24
N ARG A 183 -0.19 -24.58 12.05
CA ARG A 183 0.11 -24.02 13.37
C ARG A 183 0.63 -22.58 13.29
N MET A 184 1.47 -22.29 12.31
CA MET A 184 1.98 -20.93 12.07
C MET A 184 0.85 -19.96 11.69
N LEU A 185 -0.04 -20.35 10.77
CA LEU A 185 -1.21 -19.54 10.41
C LEU A 185 -2.20 -19.40 11.57
N LEU A 186 -2.36 -20.44 12.40
CA LEU A 186 -3.20 -20.41 13.59
C LEU A 186 -2.72 -19.36 14.61
N ALA A 187 -1.40 -19.28 14.85
CA ALA A 187 -0.81 -18.28 15.73
C ALA A 187 -1.06 -16.84 15.25
N GLN A 188 -0.96 -16.60 13.94
CA GLN A 188 -1.28 -15.30 13.36
C GLN A 188 -2.77 -15.00 13.41
N PHE A 189 -3.63 -16.00 13.15
CA PHE A 189 -5.07 -15.88 13.24
C PHE A 189 -5.54 -15.52 14.65
N ARG A 190 -4.92 -16.09 15.68
CA ARG A 190 -5.16 -15.73 17.08
C ARG A 190 -4.84 -14.26 17.36
N THR A 191 -3.75 -13.75 16.79
CA THR A 191 -3.41 -12.32 16.90
C THR A 191 -4.47 -11.44 16.23
N SER A 192 -5.01 -11.83 15.07
CA SER A 192 -6.15 -11.15 14.46
C SER A 192 -7.38 -11.14 15.36
N CYS A 193 -7.69 -12.27 16.02
CA CYS A 193 -8.81 -12.36 16.98
C CYS A 193 -8.64 -11.43 18.18
N ALA A 194 -7.42 -11.35 18.73
CA ALA A 194 -7.13 -10.46 19.85
C ALA A 194 -7.23 -8.97 19.50
N ARG A 195 -6.95 -8.60 18.23
CA ARG A 195 -7.09 -7.21 17.74
C ARG A 195 -8.54 -6.79 17.54
N HIS A 196 -9.43 -7.75 17.25
CA HIS A 196 -10.83 -7.51 16.91
C HIS A 196 -11.78 -8.36 17.77
N PRO A 197 -11.79 -8.17 19.11
CA PRO A 197 -12.54 -9.04 20.03
C PRO A 197 -14.05 -9.01 19.82
N ASP A 198 -14.58 -7.88 19.32
CA ASP A 198 -16.03 -7.68 19.11
C ASP A 198 -16.50 -8.10 17.69
N ASP A 199 -15.63 -8.71 16.86
CA ASP A 199 -16.01 -9.15 15.51
C ASP A 199 -16.80 -10.48 15.54
N ALA A 200 -18.13 -10.36 15.45
CA ALA A 200 -19.05 -11.51 15.49
C ALA A 200 -18.79 -12.57 14.40
N GLN A 201 -18.31 -12.18 13.21
CA GLN A 201 -18.03 -13.15 12.13
C GLN A 201 -16.73 -13.92 12.39
N LEU A 202 -15.76 -13.28 13.05
CA LEU A 202 -14.52 -13.93 13.48
C LEU A 202 -14.80 -14.93 14.61
N ALA A 203 -15.63 -14.54 15.59
CA ALA A 203 -16.11 -15.44 16.63
C ALA A 203 -16.87 -16.65 16.04
N ALA A 204 -17.74 -16.41 15.05
CA ALA A 204 -18.40 -17.49 14.33
C ALA A 204 -17.41 -18.40 13.59
N LEU A 205 -16.36 -17.85 12.97
CA LEU A 205 -15.31 -18.65 12.31
C LEU A 205 -14.62 -19.60 13.28
N VAL A 206 -14.23 -19.10 14.45
CA VAL A 206 -13.59 -19.91 15.49
C VAL A 206 -14.50 -21.05 15.93
N ARG A 207 -15.77 -20.77 16.20
CA ARG A 207 -16.74 -21.80 16.60
C ARG A 207 -16.90 -22.87 15.53
N ASP A 208 -17.15 -22.48 14.28
CA ASP A 208 -17.37 -23.42 13.18
C ASP A 208 -16.09 -24.27 12.91
N LEU A 209 -14.89 -23.70 13.09
CA LEU A 209 -13.62 -24.41 12.99
C LEU A 209 -13.40 -25.41 14.11
N GLN A 210 -13.74 -25.06 15.36
CA GLN A 210 -13.70 -25.98 16.48
C GLN A 210 -14.62 -27.17 16.28
N GLU A 211 -15.78 -26.98 15.63
CA GLU A 211 -16.70 -28.08 15.32
C GLU A 211 -16.13 -29.00 14.23
N ARG A 212 -15.59 -28.43 13.14
CA ARG A 212 -15.23 -29.17 11.93
C ARG A 212 -13.81 -29.72 11.87
N SER A 213 -12.85 -29.14 12.58
CA SER A 213 -11.44 -29.56 12.52
C SER A 213 -10.97 -30.10 13.88
N PRO A 214 -10.68 -31.42 13.99
CA PRO A 214 -10.06 -32.00 15.18
C PRO A 214 -8.76 -31.32 15.57
N GLU A 215 -7.92 -30.98 14.60
CA GLU A 215 -6.62 -30.32 14.82
C GLU A 215 -6.81 -28.89 15.32
N PHE A 216 -7.72 -28.11 14.73
CA PHE A 216 -8.03 -26.78 15.25
C PHE A 216 -8.53 -26.84 16.69
N ARG A 217 -9.46 -27.78 16.98
CA ARG A 217 -9.99 -28.00 18.34
C ARG A 217 -8.89 -28.34 19.34
N THR A 218 -7.87 -29.08 18.90
CA THR A 218 -6.75 -29.50 19.74
C THR A 218 -5.72 -28.39 19.93
N TRP A 219 -5.36 -27.65 18.88
CA TRP A 219 -4.27 -26.66 18.91
C TRP A 219 -4.72 -25.25 19.29
N TRP A 220 -6.02 -24.93 19.18
CA TRP A 220 -6.55 -23.61 19.54
C TRP A 220 -6.40 -23.28 21.04
N PRO A 221 -6.62 -24.21 21.99
CA PRO A 221 -6.40 -23.97 23.41
C PRO A 221 -4.94 -23.77 23.82
N ASP A 222 -3.97 -24.19 23.02
CA ASP A 222 -2.54 -24.14 23.39
C ASP A 222 -1.96 -22.72 23.42
N HIS A 223 -2.69 -21.72 22.90
CA HIS A 223 -2.30 -20.31 22.89
C HIS A 223 -0.89 -20.03 22.34
N GLU A 224 -0.33 -20.92 21.51
CA GLU A 224 0.99 -20.70 20.89
C GLU A 224 0.99 -19.40 20.07
N VAL A 225 1.86 -18.45 20.44
CA VAL A 225 2.11 -17.23 19.68
C VAL A 225 3.48 -17.35 19.04
N ARG A 226 3.50 -17.47 17.71
CA ARG A 226 4.71 -17.48 16.89
C ARG A 226 4.69 -16.23 16.01
N GLY A 227 5.82 -15.53 15.91
CA GLY A 227 5.98 -14.42 14.96
C GLY A 227 5.81 -14.93 13.52
N GLY A 228 5.17 -14.14 12.66
CA GLY A 228 5.01 -14.49 11.25
C GLY A 228 6.38 -14.62 10.59
N GLN A 229 6.72 -15.82 10.14
CA GLN A 229 7.93 -16.04 9.35
C GLN A 229 7.60 -15.72 7.90
N GLU A 230 8.28 -14.73 7.34
CA GLU A 230 8.67 -14.75 5.93
C GLU A 230 9.46 -16.03 5.70
N GLY A 231 9.36 -16.63 4.51
CA GLY A 231 10.20 -17.78 4.26
C GLY A 231 9.71 -18.74 3.19
N ARG A 232 10.46 -19.84 3.12
CA ARG A 232 10.30 -20.90 2.13
C ARG A 232 8.96 -21.61 2.34
N LYS A 233 8.16 -21.67 1.27
CA LYS A 233 6.91 -22.40 1.16
C LYS A 233 7.08 -23.50 0.13
N LEU A 234 6.81 -24.73 0.52
CA LEU A 234 6.83 -25.88 -0.38
C LEU A 234 5.40 -26.39 -0.57
N ILE A 235 5.02 -26.64 -1.82
CA ILE A 235 3.69 -27.16 -2.18
C ILE A 235 3.86 -28.39 -3.06
N ASP A 236 2.85 -29.26 -3.06
CA ASP A 236 2.69 -30.36 -4.01
C ASP A 236 1.44 -30.08 -4.85
N HIS A 237 1.64 -29.44 -6.00
CA HIS A 237 0.53 -29.01 -6.86
C HIS A 237 -0.02 -30.22 -7.62
N PRO A 238 -1.34 -30.46 -7.67
CA PRO A 238 -1.93 -31.67 -8.26
C PRO A 238 -1.49 -31.92 -9.71
N ASP A 239 -1.34 -30.85 -10.50
CA ASP A 239 -0.95 -30.94 -11.92
C ASP A 239 0.56 -30.74 -12.18
N ALA A 240 1.32 -30.19 -11.23
CA ALA A 240 2.71 -29.77 -11.44
C ALA A 240 3.72 -30.39 -10.46
N GLY A 241 3.23 -31.15 -9.48
CA GLY A 241 4.01 -31.76 -8.40
C GLY A 241 4.66 -30.73 -7.49
N TYR A 242 5.79 -31.11 -6.89
CA TYR A 242 6.56 -30.26 -5.98
C TYR A 242 6.98 -28.92 -6.60
N MET A 243 6.73 -27.84 -5.86
CA MET A 243 7.10 -26.46 -6.20
C MET A 243 7.51 -25.70 -4.94
N ALA A 244 8.51 -24.83 -5.06
CA ALA A 244 9.09 -24.07 -3.96
C ALA A 244 9.01 -22.56 -4.20
N PHE A 245 8.62 -21.83 -3.17
CA PHE A 245 8.42 -20.39 -3.21
C PHE A 245 9.06 -19.72 -1.99
N GLU A 246 9.44 -18.47 -2.15
CA GLU A 246 9.67 -17.56 -1.04
C GLU A 246 8.42 -16.70 -0.84
N ARG A 247 7.86 -16.71 0.38
CA ARG A 247 6.64 -15.98 0.74
C ARG A 247 6.97 -14.72 1.53
N LEU A 248 6.44 -13.59 1.06
CA LEU A 248 6.46 -12.31 1.77
C LEU A 248 5.03 -11.80 2.00
N THR A 249 4.79 -11.16 3.15
CA THR A 249 3.49 -10.57 3.48
C THR A 249 3.66 -9.14 3.98
N PHE A 250 2.97 -8.21 3.34
CA PHE A 250 3.00 -6.77 3.65
C PHE A 250 1.65 -6.32 4.22
N GLN A 251 1.65 -5.39 5.17
CA GLN A 251 0.43 -4.70 5.60
C GLN A 251 0.26 -3.42 4.78
N VAL A 252 -0.97 -3.13 4.35
CA VAL A 252 -1.28 -1.87 3.65
C VAL A 252 -1.31 -0.74 4.67
N PHE A 253 -0.53 0.32 4.45
CA PHE A 253 -0.37 1.40 5.42
C PHE A 253 -1.71 2.08 5.78
N ASP A 254 -2.50 2.46 4.78
CA ASP A 254 -3.80 3.14 4.97
C ASP A 254 -4.91 2.18 5.44
N THR A 255 -4.69 0.87 5.37
CA THR A 255 -5.65 -0.15 5.83
C THR A 255 -4.90 -1.34 6.42
N PRO A 256 -4.40 -1.23 7.67
CA PRO A 256 -3.47 -2.20 8.26
C PRO A 256 -4.02 -3.62 8.43
N ASP A 257 -5.34 -3.76 8.34
CA ASP A 257 -6.05 -5.03 8.32
C ASP A 257 -5.88 -5.80 7.00
N LEU A 258 -5.63 -5.08 5.89
CA LEU A 258 -5.31 -5.69 4.60
C LEU A 258 -3.86 -6.15 4.55
N LYS A 259 -3.69 -7.39 4.12
CA LYS A 259 -2.39 -8.04 3.96
C LYS A 259 -2.19 -8.48 2.51
N VAL A 260 -1.13 -8.02 1.88
CA VAL A 260 -0.70 -8.48 0.55
C VAL A 260 0.30 -9.61 0.74
N THR A 261 0.03 -10.79 0.19
CA THR A 261 0.99 -11.91 0.20
C THR A 261 1.45 -12.19 -1.22
N VAL A 262 2.76 -12.30 -1.41
CA VAL A 262 3.41 -12.59 -2.70
C VAL A 262 4.28 -13.82 -2.57
N TYR A 263 4.20 -14.71 -3.56
CA TYR A 263 5.01 -15.92 -3.67
C TYR A 263 6.00 -15.76 -4.81
N THR A 264 7.29 -15.74 -4.50
CA THR A 264 8.37 -15.68 -5.49
C THR A 264 8.80 -17.10 -5.82
N PRO A 265 8.74 -17.54 -7.09
CA PRO A 265 9.16 -18.89 -7.43
C PRO A 265 10.68 -19.04 -7.23
N LEU A 266 11.10 -20.09 -6.53
CA LEU A 266 12.51 -20.43 -6.34
C LEU A 266 12.98 -21.38 -7.46
N GLY A 267 14.27 -21.38 -7.80
CA GLY A 267 14.81 -22.27 -8.85
C GLY A 267 14.67 -23.77 -8.56
N GLU A 268 14.33 -24.14 -7.33
CA GLU A 268 14.11 -25.52 -6.91
C GLU A 268 12.90 -26.16 -7.60
N HIS A 269 12.96 -27.48 -7.81
CA HIS A 269 11.90 -28.27 -8.46
C HIS A 269 11.39 -27.71 -9.80
N ASP A 270 12.19 -26.88 -10.47
CA ASP A 270 11.83 -26.23 -11.73
C ASP A 270 10.55 -25.38 -11.61
N THR A 271 10.37 -24.77 -10.44
CA THR A 271 9.15 -24.02 -10.08
C THR A 271 8.82 -22.87 -11.05
N PRO A 272 9.78 -22.05 -11.53
CA PRO A 272 9.46 -20.95 -12.44
C PRO A 272 8.85 -21.45 -13.75
N ARG A 273 9.41 -22.53 -14.33
CA ARG A 273 8.89 -23.12 -15.57
C ARG A 273 7.51 -23.73 -15.35
N LYS A 274 7.33 -24.50 -14.27
CA LYS A 274 6.05 -25.11 -13.92
C LYS A 274 4.95 -24.07 -13.69
N LEU A 275 5.26 -22.99 -12.99
CA LEU A 275 4.32 -21.91 -12.76
C LEU A 275 3.91 -21.23 -14.07
N ALA A 276 4.87 -20.94 -14.96
CA ALA A 276 4.57 -20.37 -16.27
C ALA A 276 3.62 -21.27 -17.08
N GLN A 277 3.80 -22.60 -17.00
CA GLN A 277 2.89 -23.56 -17.64
C GLN A 277 1.48 -23.52 -17.05
N LEU A 278 1.34 -23.47 -15.72
CA LEU A 278 0.03 -23.36 -15.06
C LEU A 278 -0.70 -22.08 -15.46
N ILE A 279 0.01 -20.94 -15.51
CA ILE A 279 -0.55 -19.65 -15.92
C ILE A 279 -1.07 -19.73 -17.36
N GLU A 280 -0.28 -20.31 -18.27
CA GLU A 280 -0.64 -20.43 -19.67
C GLU A 280 -1.83 -21.39 -19.88
N GLN A 281 -1.84 -22.54 -19.22
CA GLN A 281 -2.96 -23.48 -19.24
C GLN A 281 -4.26 -22.84 -18.74
N ARG A 282 -4.17 -22.03 -17.67
CA ARG A 282 -5.33 -21.30 -17.15
C ARG A 282 -5.87 -20.30 -18.17
N ARG A 283 -5.00 -19.51 -18.81
CA ARG A 283 -5.39 -18.54 -19.86
C ARG A 283 -6.15 -19.23 -21.00
N GLN A 284 -5.70 -20.41 -21.40
CA GLN A 284 -6.35 -21.20 -22.45
C GLN A 284 -7.73 -21.71 -22.00
N ARG A 285 -7.89 -22.10 -20.73
CA ARG A 285 -9.15 -22.63 -20.18
C ARG A 285 -10.23 -21.59 -19.94
N THR A 286 -9.87 -20.41 -19.46
CA THR A 286 -10.86 -19.38 -19.10
C THR A 286 -11.50 -18.71 -20.31
N GLY A 287 -11.10 -19.08 -21.53
CA GLY A 287 -11.59 -18.45 -22.77
C GLY A 287 -11.38 -16.94 -22.76
N GLY A 288 -10.52 -16.44 -21.87
CA GLY A 288 -10.15 -15.05 -21.84
C GLY A 288 -9.61 -14.72 -23.23
N PRO A 289 -9.89 -13.52 -23.76
CA PRO A 289 -9.10 -13.09 -24.90
C PRO A 289 -7.64 -13.37 -24.53
N ALA A 290 -6.92 -14.13 -25.38
CA ALA A 290 -5.47 -13.99 -25.46
C ALA A 290 -5.26 -12.50 -25.32
N PRO A 291 -4.48 -12.04 -24.32
CA PRO A 291 -4.51 -10.67 -23.85
C PRO A 291 -4.71 -9.85 -25.10
N GLN A 292 -5.84 -9.11 -25.20
CA GLN A 292 -5.89 -8.07 -26.21
C GLN A 292 -4.49 -7.47 -26.11
N GLU A 293 -3.80 -7.38 -27.23
CA GLU A 293 -2.71 -6.45 -27.32
C GLU A 293 -3.31 -5.04 -27.07
N HIS A 294 -3.85 -4.74 -25.88
CA HIS A 294 -3.15 -3.84 -24.98
C HIS A 294 -1.71 -4.28 -25.06
N SER A 295 -1.06 -3.72 -26.08
CA SER A 295 0.36 -3.86 -26.29
C SER A 295 0.96 -3.80 -24.90
N PRO A 296 1.77 -4.78 -24.47
CA PRO A 296 2.63 -4.50 -23.35
C PRO A 296 3.22 -3.14 -23.68
N THR A 297 3.04 -2.16 -22.80
CA THR A 297 3.81 -0.94 -22.91
C THR A 297 5.24 -1.44 -23.13
N PRO A 298 5.87 -1.17 -24.28
CA PRO A 298 7.08 -1.89 -24.61
C PRO A 298 8.16 -1.30 -23.70
N SER A 299 8.58 -2.05 -22.70
CA SER A 299 9.80 -1.72 -21.99
C SER A 299 10.44 -2.93 -21.30
N LEU A 300 10.59 -4.02 -22.05
CA LEU A 300 11.88 -4.72 -22.14
C LEU A 300 12.29 -4.97 -23.60
N GLY A 301 11.81 -4.13 -24.54
CA GLY A 301 12.76 -3.55 -25.48
C GLY A 301 13.50 -2.51 -24.66
N GLY A 302 14.71 -2.86 -24.18
CA GLY A 302 15.48 -2.06 -23.22
C GLY A 302 15.36 -0.59 -23.57
N ASP A 303 15.03 0.26 -22.59
CA ASP A 303 14.68 1.67 -22.76
C ASP A 303 15.62 2.36 -23.76
N THR A 304 15.30 2.29 -25.06
CA THR A 304 16.21 2.69 -26.14
C THR A 304 16.47 4.18 -26.06
N VAL A 305 15.51 4.92 -25.53
CA VAL A 305 15.63 6.37 -25.35
C VAL A 305 16.51 6.63 -24.12
N GLY A 306 16.35 5.91 -23.03
CA GLY A 306 17.26 5.96 -21.88
C GLY A 306 18.69 5.54 -22.20
N LEU A 307 18.87 4.48 -23.00
CA LEU A 307 20.18 4.02 -23.47
C LEU A 307 20.83 5.02 -24.42
N TRP A 308 20.08 5.60 -25.36
CA TRP A 308 20.56 6.70 -26.20
C TRP A 308 20.89 7.95 -25.36
N LEU A 309 20.05 8.29 -24.39
CA LEU A 309 20.28 9.42 -23.49
C LEU A 309 21.57 9.22 -22.68
N ALA A 310 21.84 8.00 -22.22
CA ALA A 310 23.06 7.66 -21.50
C ALA A 310 24.31 7.64 -22.41
N ALA A 311 24.16 7.23 -23.68
CA ALA A 311 25.28 7.08 -24.61
C ALA A 311 25.65 8.35 -25.37
N CYS A 312 24.68 9.22 -25.68
CA CYS A 312 24.85 10.30 -26.65
C CYS A 312 24.36 11.66 -26.16
N CYS A 313 23.89 11.78 -24.92
CA CYS A 313 23.32 13.03 -24.43
C CYS A 313 23.79 13.38 -23.01
N ALA A 314 23.80 14.67 -22.72
CA ALA A 314 24.02 15.21 -21.39
C ALA A 314 22.87 16.13 -20.98
N ARG A 315 22.69 16.29 -19.65
CA ARG A 315 21.77 17.27 -19.08
C ARG A 315 22.50 18.54 -18.72
N ALA A 316 22.00 19.68 -19.18
CA ALA A 316 22.51 20.99 -18.82
C ALA A 316 21.37 22.00 -18.64
N GLU A 317 21.33 22.67 -17.49
CA GLU A 317 20.32 23.69 -17.21
C GLU A 317 20.46 24.87 -18.19
N GLY A 318 19.35 25.22 -18.86
CA GLY A 318 19.32 26.30 -19.85
C GLY A 318 19.67 25.88 -21.29
N ALA A 319 20.21 24.67 -21.50
CA ALA A 319 20.44 24.13 -22.83
C ALA A 319 19.13 23.82 -23.56
N TRP A 320 19.18 23.84 -24.90
CA TRP A 320 18.04 23.52 -25.74
C TRP A 320 18.51 22.90 -27.05
N THR A 321 17.81 21.84 -27.47
CA THR A 321 18.08 21.10 -28.70
C THR A 321 16.84 21.08 -29.58
N ALA A 322 16.97 21.44 -30.87
CA ALA A 322 15.86 21.39 -31.81
C ALA A 322 15.30 19.96 -31.95
N ASN A 323 13.98 19.82 -32.11
CA ASN A 323 13.35 18.50 -32.25
C ASN A 323 13.91 17.71 -33.45
N SER A 324 14.25 18.40 -34.54
CA SER A 324 14.88 17.81 -35.72
C SER A 324 16.27 17.23 -35.40
N ALA A 325 17.07 17.94 -34.60
CA ALA A 325 18.39 17.49 -34.18
C ALA A 325 18.30 16.30 -33.21
N ALA A 326 17.38 16.34 -32.24
CA ALA A 326 17.13 15.23 -31.33
C ALA A 326 16.68 13.95 -32.08
N MET A 327 15.76 14.10 -33.04
CA MET A 327 15.31 12.98 -33.88
C MET A 327 16.45 12.43 -34.77
N ALA A 328 17.30 13.28 -35.32
CA ALA A 328 18.41 12.86 -36.17
C ALA A 328 19.47 12.09 -35.37
N SER A 329 19.84 12.57 -34.19
CA SER A 329 20.78 11.89 -33.28
C SER A 329 20.23 10.53 -32.82
N TYR A 330 18.98 10.49 -32.37
CA TYR A 330 18.35 9.26 -31.91
C TYR A 330 18.24 8.19 -33.02
N ARG A 331 17.89 8.59 -34.25
CA ARG A 331 17.84 7.66 -35.40
C ARG A 331 19.20 7.10 -35.77
N ARG A 332 20.25 7.91 -35.67
CA ARG A 332 21.63 7.47 -35.94
C ARG A 332 22.06 6.41 -34.91
N TRP A 333 21.87 6.69 -33.63
CA TRP A 333 22.15 5.73 -32.56
C TRP A 333 21.33 4.44 -32.69
N CYS A 334 20.07 4.52 -33.12
CA CYS A 334 19.22 3.36 -33.37
C CYS A 334 19.79 2.47 -34.50
N ALA A 335 20.26 3.07 -35.59
CA ALA A 335 20.89 2.33 -36.69
C ALA A 335 22.18 1.62 -36.28
N GLU A 336 22.98 2.26 -35.41
CA GLU A 336 24.25 1.69 -34.90
C GLU A 336 24.03 0.60 -33.85
N SER A 337 22.98 0.72 -33.02
CA SER A 337 22.66 -0.23 -31.95
C SER A 337 21.74 -1.38 -32.39
N GLY A 338 21.33 -1.42 -33.67
CA GLY A 338 20.36 -2.40 -34.17
C GLY A 338 18.94 -2.22 -33.61
N SER A 339 18.65 -1.05 -33.02
CA SER A 339 17.34 -0.72 -32.44
C SER A 339 16.41 -0.09 -33.47
N ALA A 340 15.11 -0.40 -33.41
CA ALA A 340 14.12 0.25 -34.27
C ALA A 340 13.82 1.69 -33.77
N PRO A 341 13.95 2.74 -34.62
CA PRO A 341 13.71 4.11 -34.19
C PRO A 341 12.22 4.37 -33.93
N ARG A 342 11.92 4.96 -32.77
CA ARG A 342 10.57 5.42 -32.41
C ARG A 342 10.07 6.57 -33.30
N SER A 343 8.75 6.68 -33.42
CA SER A 343 8.11 7.83 -34.10
C SER A 343 8.39 9.15 -33.38
N PRO A 344 8.30 10.32 -34.04
CA PRO A 344 8.54 11.61 -33.40
C PRO A 344 7.67 11.87 -32.16
N LYS A 345 6.40 11.44 -32.20
CA LYS A 345 5.47 11.55 -31.07
C LYS A 345 5.90 10.65 -29.92
N ALA A 346 6.33 9.43 -30.21
CA ALA A 346 6.79 8.47 -29.20
C ALA A 346 8.13 8.88 -28.57
N LEU A 347 9.07 9.46 -29.34
CA LEU A 347 10.31 10.01 -28.78
C LEU A 347 10.04 11.19 -27.85
N ALA A 348 9.15 12.10 -28.24
CA ALA A 348 8.74 13.22 -27.40
C ALA A 348 8.11 12.76 -26.07
N GLN A 349 7.22 11.77 -26.11
CA GLN A 349 6.63 11.19 -24.90
C GLN A 349 7.67 10.53 -24.00
N ALA A 350 8.63 9.80 -24.58
CA ALA A 350 9.71 9.16 -23.82
C ALA A 350 10.65 10.20 -23.19
N LEU A 351 11.04 11.25 -23.92
CA LEU A 351 11.85 12.33 -23.37
C LEU A 351 11.15 13.08 -22.22
N ALA A 352 9.83 13.27 -22.31
CA ALA A 352 9.05 13.85 -21.22
C ALA A 352 9.01 12.93 -19.99
N ALA A 353 8.87 11.62 -20.18
CA ALA A 353 8.97 10.63 -19.10
C ALA A 353 10.37 10.63 -18.45
N HIS A 354 11.41 10.94 -19.22
CA HIS A 354 12.78 11.18 -18.76
C HIS A 354 13.01 12.62 -18.25
N GLY A 355 11.96 13.37 -17.90
CA GLY A 355 12.08 14.67 -17.21
C GLY A 355 12.53 15.85 -18.08
N PHE A 356 12.55 15.72 -19.40
CA PHE A 356 12.85 16.84 -20.31
C PHE A 356 11.59 17.64 -20.66
N THR A 357 11.73 18.95 -20.83
CA THR A 357 10.61 19.81 -21.30
C THR A 357 10.57 19.84 -22.82
N ILE A 358 9.46 19.38 -23.41
CA ILE A 358 9.27 19.27 -24.87
C ILE A 358 8.49 20.45 -25.42
N GLY A 359 8.76 20.85 -26.66
CA GLY A 359 7.97 21.86 -27.38
C GLY A 359 8.35 23.29 -27.04
N VAL A 360 9.53 23.50 -26.46
CA VAL A 360 10.06 24.83 -26.16
C VAL A 360 10.37 25.54 -27.48
N ASN A 361 9.73 26.69 -27.69
CA ASN A 361 9.89 27.53 -28.87
C ASN A 361 11.10 28.45 -28.71
N ARG A 362 12.10 28.33 -29.59
CA ARG A 362 13.25 29.23 -29.68
C ARG A 362 13.34 29.83 -31.08
N ARG A 363 13.76 31.09 -31.15
CA ARG A 363 14.10 31.75 -32.42
C ARG A 363 15.52 31.35 -32.81
N VAL A 364 15.67 30.67 -33.94
CA VAL A 364 16.94 30.19 -34.49
C VAL A 364 17.14 30.79 -35.88
N VAL A 365 18.39 31.04 -36.26
CA VAL A 365 18.77 31.48 -37.61
C VAL A 365 19.14 30.24 -38.41
N ASP A 366 18.48 29.99 -39.54
CA ASP A 366 18.82 28.86 -40.42
C ASP A 366 20.10 29.12 -41.23
N GLU A 367 20.58 28.09 -41.96
CA GLU A 367 21.81 28.14 -42.77
C GLU A 367 21.78 29.21 -43.87
N LEU A 368 20.60 29.74 -44.20
CA LEU A 368 20.38 30.83 -45.17
C LEU A 368 20.21 32.20 -44.50
N GLY A 369 20.49 32.31 -43.20
CA GLY A 369 20.42 33.57 -42.44
C GLY A 369 19.00 34.00 -42.02
N ARG A 370 17.97 33.18 -42.24
CA ARG A 370 16.57 33.54 -41.94
C ARG A 370 16.19 33.14 -40.51
N ARG A 371 15.48 34.04 -39.81
CA ARG A 371 15.01 33.80 -38.44
C ARG A 371 13.72 32.97 -38.45
N ARG A 372 13.74 31.77 -37.87
CA ARG A 372 12.58 30.87 -37.74
C ARG A 372 12.34 30.48 -36.29
N MET A 373 11.08 30.25 -35.94
CA MET A 373 10.71 29.67 -34.65
C MET A 373 10.76 28.15 -34.75
N THR A 374 11.54 27.52 -33.87
CA THR A 374 11.71 26.06 -33.86
C THR A 374 11.31 25.51 -32.50
N ARG A 375 10.58 24.39 -32.51
CA ARG A 375 10.27 23.61 -31.30
C ARG A 375 11.43 22.66 -30.98
N GLY A 376 11.73 22.54 -29.70
CA GLY A 376 12.81 21.69 -29.23
C GLY A 376 12.63 21.22 -27.79
N VAL A 377 13.66 20.53 -27.31
CA VAL A 377 13.77 19.90 -26.01
C VAL A 377 14.69 20.74 -25.14
N ARG A 378 14.20 21.25 -24.01
CA ARG A 378 15.02 22.01 -23.04
C ARG A 378 15.68 21.06 -22.05
N GLY A 379 16.93 21.36 -21.72
CA GLY A 379 17.77 20.57 -20.82
C GLY A 379 18.59 19.48 -21.51
N LEU A 380 18.36 19.24 -22.81
CA LEU A 380 19.05 18.20 -23.59
C LEU A 380 20.22 18.80 -24.38
N VAL A 381 21.39 18.20 -24.25
CA VAL A 381 22.58 18.43 -25.08
C VAL A 381 22.93 17.13 -25.76
N ILE A 382 23.10 17.14 -27.09
CA ILE A 382 23.60 15.99 -27.85
C ILE A 382 25.13 16.11 -27.90
N SER A 383 25.82 15.04 -27.52
CA SER A 383 27.29 14.95 -27.52
C SER A 383 27.91 14.84 -28.91
#